data_AF-A0A2R6M384-F1
#
_entry.id   AF-A0A2R6M384-F1
#
_cell.length_a   1.000
_cell.length_b   1.000
_cell.length_c   1.000
_cell.angle_alpha   90.00
_cell.angle_beta   90.00
_cell.angle_gamma   90.00
#
_symmetry.space_group_name_H-M   'P 1'
#
loop_
_entity.id
_entity.type
_entity.pdbx_description
1 polymer ?
#
loop_
_entity_poly.entity_id
_entity_poly.type
_entity_poly.pdbx_seq_one_letter_code
_entity_poly.pdbx_strand_id
1 'polypeptide(L)'
;MGKTNYGQLVVLDEFYQSGSHVEDAIAWLEHNDKPKGTIYAEHEPSDQERFKRAGWSTEGADKSLDTGIAEVRNRFEADGNAPAKTSGGKAPPTISWNDRGKSEQEKRAERAENNPRVGLLVSEQCQNLIRELLGYKEDHVGKSAADDHCADSLRYCVMGVAGGSKVVRRKARTNV
;
A
#
# COMPACT_ATOMS: atom_id res chain seq x y z
N MET A 1 -2.65 1.05 -9.09
CA MET A 1 -3.20 0.31 -7.93
C MET A 1 -4.71 0.30 -8.03
N GLY A 2 -5.36 -0.81 -7.69
CA GLY A 2 -6.82 -0.96 -7.64
C GLY A 2 -7.35 -1.04 -6.21
N LYS A 3 -8.67 -1.00 -6.05
CA LYS A 3 -9.36 -1.22 -4.77
C LYS A 3 -10.51 -2.21 -4.95
N THR A 4 -10.62 -3.20 -4.06
CA THR A 4 -11.73 -4.16 -4.07
C THR A 4 -13.00 -3.53 -3.48
N ASN A 5 -14.16 -4.16 -3.70
CA ASN A 5 -15.42 -3.75 -3.07
C ASN A 5 -15.37 -3.80 -1.53
N TYR A 6 -14.44 -4.58 -0.97
CA TYR A 6 -14.22 -4.68 0.48
C TYR A 6 -13.25 -3.63 1.02
N GLY A 7 -12.72 -2.76 0.15
CA GLY A 7 -11.81 -1.69 0.52
C GLY A 7 -10.34 -2.06 0.58
N GLN A 8 -9.99 -3.30 0.20
CA GLN A 8 -8.60 -3.77 0.12
C GLN A 8 -7.90 -3.11 -1.07
N LEU A 9 -6.61 -2.82 -0.92
CA LEU A 9 -5.77 -2.33 -2.01
C LEU A 9 -5.18 -3.50 -2.79
N VAL A 10 -5.05 -3.32 -4.11
CA VAL A 10 -4.50 -4.34 -5.00
C VAL A 10 -3.39 -3.72 -5.86
N VAL A 11 -2.17 -4.23 -5.73
CA VAL A 11 -1.06 -3.94 -6.64
C VAL A 11 -1.19 -4.87 -7.83
N LEU A 12 -1.47 -4.29 -9.00
CA LEU A 12 -1.80 -5.05 -10.20
C LEU A 12 -0.60 -5.26 -11.12
N ASP A 13 0.31 -4.30 -11.15
CA ASP A 13 1.45 -4.30 -12.06
C ASP A 13 2.59 -3.47 -11.47
N GLU A 14 3.79 -3.66 -12.00
CA GLU A 14 5.00 -2.94 -11.64
C GLU A 14 5.81 -2.57 -12.88
N PHE A 15 6.49 -1.43 -12.81
CA PHE A 15 7.56 -1.08 -13.73
C PHE A 15 8.83 -0.91 -12.90
N TYR A 16 9.84 -1.73 -13.18
CA TYR A 16 11.13 -1.69 -12.49
C TYR A 16 12.25 -1.87 -13.50
N GLN A 17 13.11 -0.85 -13.63
CA GLN A 17 14.26 -0.89 -14.52
C GLN A 17 15.36 0.03 -13.97
N SER A 18 16.56 -0.50 -13.74
CA SER A 18 17.70 0.32 -13.32
C SER A 18 18.18 1.21 -14.48
N GLY A 19 18.56 2.45 -14.16
CA GLY A 19 19.03 3.42 -15.15
C GLY A 19 17.95 3.93 -16.11
N SER A 20 16.67 3.66 -15.85
CA SER A 20 15.56 4.26 -16.60
C SER A 20 15.31 5.70 -16.18
N HIS A 21 14.76 6.48 -17.09
CA HIS A 21 14.29 7.84 -16.83
C HIS A 21 12.76 7.90 -16.74
N VAL A 22 12.22 9.03 -16.29
CA VAL A 22 10.77 9.27 -16.21
C VAL A 22 10.07 9.06 -17.55
N GLU A 23 10.74 9.41 -18.65
CA GLU A 23 10.22 9.21 -20.00
C GLU A 23 9.97 7.73 -20.32
N ASP A 24 10.84 6.83 -19.85
CA ASP A 24 10.66 5.39 -20.05
C ASP A 24 9.45 4.87 -19.27
N ALA A 25 9.25 5.37 -18.03
CA ALA A 25 8.08 5.04 -17.23
C ALA A 25 6.79 5.57 -17.87
N ILE A 26 6.80 6.80 -18.43
CA ILE A 26 5.66 7.35 -19.17
C ILE A 26 5.35 6.51 -20.40
N ALA A 27 6.37 6.17 -21.19
CA ALA A 27 6.21 5.33 -22.37
C ALA A 27 5.65 3.95 -22.00
N TRP A 28 6.10 3.35 -20.90
CA TRP A 28 5.55 2.09 -20.40
C TRP A 28 4.08 2.22 -20.01
N LEU A 29 3.69 3.29 -19.31
CA LEU A 29 2.30 3.52 -18.93
C LEU A 29 1.39 3.65 -20.16
N GLU A 30 1.85 4.33 -21.21
CA GLU A 30 1.11 4.51 -22.46
C GLU A 30 1.04 3.21 -23.28
N HIS A 31 2.17 2.52 -23.43
CA HIS A 31 2.25 1.27 -24.18
C HIS A 31 1.36 0.17 -23.60
N ASN A 32 1.22 0.14 -22.28
CA ASN A 32 0.43 -0.86 -21.56
C ASN A 32 -1.01 -0.40 -21.26
N ASP A 33 -1.48 0.67 -21.90
CA ASP A 33 -2.82 1.26 -21.76
C ASP A 33 -3.24 1.39 -20.28
N LYS A 34 -2.31 1.90 -19.45
CA LYS A 34 -2.57 2.02 -18.01
C LYS A 34 -3.62 3.11 -17.75
N PRO A 35 -4.56 2.87 -16.81
CA PRO A 35 -5.59 3.85 -16.50
C PRO A 35 -4.97 5.14 -15.96
N LYS A 36 -5.47 6.29 -16.44
CA LYS A 36 -5.06 7.61 -15.96
C LYS A 36 -5.53 7.81 -14.52
N GLY A 37 -4.60 7.68 -13.58
CA GLY A 37 -4.81 7.90 -12.14
C GLY A 37 -3.76 8.85 -11.55
N THR A 38 -3.80 9.03 -10.24
CA THR A 38 -2.78 9.79 -9.51
C THR A 38 -1.54 8.94 -9.32
N ILE A 39 -0.39 9.48 -9.74
CA ILE A 39 0.93 8.93 -9.47
C ILE A 39 1.43 9.56 -8.17
N TYR A 40 1.71 8.71 -7.18
CA TYR A 40 2.36 9.12 -5.94
C TYR A 40 3.86 8.92 -6.11
N ALA A 41 4.57 10.03 -6.25
CA ALA A 41 6.00 10.01 -6.56
C ALA A 41 6.81 10.50 -5.37
N GLU A 42 8.09 10.12 -5.34
CA GLU A 42 9.05 10.79 -4.49
C GLU A 42 9.13 12.28 -4.84
N HIS A 43 9.66 13.06 -3.91
CA HIS A 43 9.64 14.52 -4.00
C HIS A 43 10.75 15.06 -4.90
N GLU A 44 10.83 14.58 -6.14
CA GLU A 44 11.68 15.16 -7.19
C GLU A 44 10.81 16.04 -8.12
N PRO A 45 10.89 17.38 -8.02
CA PRO A 45 9.98 18.29 -8.73
C PRO A 45 10.06 18.17 -10.25
N SER A 46 11.26 17.95 -10.81
CA SER A 46 11.46 17.79 -12.26
C SER A 46 10.63 16.64 -12.82
N ASP A 47 10.62 15.52 -12.10
CA ASP A 47 9.95 14.28 -12.52
C ASP A 47 8.44 14.43 -12.44
N GLN A 48 7.95 15.06 -11.37
CA GLN A 48 6.54 15.38 -11.21
C GLN A 48 6.02 16.29 -12.33
N GLU A 49 6.82 17.27 -12.78
CA GLU A 49 6.47 18.13 -13.91
C GLU A 49 6.39 17.37 -15.23
N ARG A 50 7.33 16.45 -15.48
CA ARG A 50 7.35 15.63 -16.70
C ARG A 50 6.11 14.75 -16.79
N PHE A 51 5.73 14.08 -15.71
CA PHE A 51 4.47 13.33 -15.63
C PHE A 51 3.24 14.23 -15.86
N LYS A 52 3.19 15.42 -15.25
CA LYS A 52 2.10 16.40 -15.47
C LYS A 52 2.00 16.82 -16.93
N ARG A 53 3.12 17.08 -17.60
CA ARG A 53 3.16 17.43 -19.04
C ARG A 53 2.67 16.30 -19.92
N ALA A 54 2.91 15.04 -19.54
CA ALA A 54 2.36 13.85 -20.19
C ALA A 54 0.89 13.52 -19.81
N GLY A 55 0.22 14.43 -19.09
CA GLY A 55 -1.20 14.29 -18.73
C GLY A 55 -1.47 13.38 -17.54
N TRP A 56 -0.46 13.07 -16.73
CA TRP A 56 -0.61 12.30 -15.49
C TRP A 56 -0.71 13.24 -14.29
N SER A 57 -1.65 12.96 -13.37
CA SER A 57 -1.71 13.68 -12.10
C SER A 57 -0.60 13.16 -11.18
N THR A 58 0.15 14.05 -10.55
CA THR A 58 1.18 13.67 -9.57
C THR A 58 0.96 14.36 -8.23
N GLU A 59 1.12 13.59 -7.16
CA GLU A 59 1.13 14.07 -5.78
C GLU A 59 2.44 13.65 -5.11
N GLY A 60 3.06 14.59 -4.38
CA GLY A 60 4.24 14.29 -3.60
C GLY A 60 3.86 13.44 -2.40
N ALA A 61 4.51 12.30 -2.26
CA ALA A 61 4.24 11.39 -1.15
C ALA A 61 4.84 11.88 0.17
N ASP A 62 4.22 11.46 1.29
CA ASP A 62 4.77 11.67 2.63
C ASP A 62 6.06 10.85 2.80
N LYS A 63 7.13 11.52 3.27
CA LYS A 63 8.45 10.91 3.50
C LYS A 63 8.55 10.16 4.83
N SER A 64 7.50 10.11 5.66
CA SER A 64 7.51 9.36 6.91
C SER A 64 7.66 7.85 6.66
N LEU A 65 8.86 7.35 6.90
CA LEU A 65 9.20 5.92 6.79
C LEU A 65 8.41 5.10 7.81
N ASP A 66 8.50 5.44 9.09
CA ASP A 66 7.87 4.66 10.18
C ASP A 66 6.35 4.58 10.03
N THR A 67 5.70 5.72 9.75
CA THR A 67 4.24 5.77 9.55
C THR A 67 3.82 4.97 8.32
N GLY A 68 4.58 5.08 7.23
CA GLY A 68 4.29 4.35 5.99
C GLY A 68 4.48 2.85 6.12
N ILE A 69 5.56 2.40 6.79
CA ILE A 69 5.82 0.98 7.05
C ILE A 69 4.73 0.41 7.95
N ALA A 70 4.34 1.12 9.01
CA ALA A 70 3.26 0.69 9.90
C ALA A 70 1.93 0.51 9.15
N GLU A 71 1.59 1.43 8.25
CA GLU A 71 0.35 1.34 7.45
C GLU A 71 0.39 0.18 6.45
N VAL A 72 1.53 -0.07 5.79
CA VAL A 72 1.69 -1.24 4.91
C VAL A 72 1.62 -2.56 5.69
N ARG A 73 2.30 -2.65 6.85
CA ARG A 73 2.25 -3.83 7.73
C ARG A 73 0.83 -4.10 8.23
N ASN A 74 0.14 -3.07 8.72
CA ASN A 74 -1.25 -3.17 9.17
C ASN A 74 -2.16 -3.77 8.08
N ARG A 75 -1.91 -3.41 6.81
CA ARG A 75 -2.69 -3.94 5.68
C ARG A 75 -2.41 -5.41 5.36
N PHE A 76 -1.18 -5.87 5.54
CA PHE A 76 -0.87 -7.30 5.43
C PHE A 76 -1.48 -8.10 6.58
N GLU A 77 -1.41 -7.59 7.81
CA GLU A 77 -1.90 -8.29 9.00
C GLU A 77 -3.44 -8.36 9.07
N ALA A 78 -4.13 -7.33 8.60
CA ALA A 78 -5.59 -7.25 8.66
C ALA A 78 -6.30 -8.21 7.68
N ASP A 79 -5.64 -8.66 6.61
CA ASP A 79 -6.15 -9.72 5.72
C ASP A 79 -6.05 -11.13 6.32
N GLY A 80 -5.57 -11.26 7.56
CA GLY A 80 -5.37 -12.57 8.21
C GLY A 80 -4.12 -13.30 7.73
N ASN A 81 -3.24 -12.62 6.97
CA ASN A 81 -1.88 -13.04 6.70
C ASN A 81 -1.00 -12.78 7.94
N ALA A 82 -1.48 -13.18 9.12
CA ALA A 82 -0.66 -13.17 10.32
C ALA A 82 0.49 -14.15 10.09
N PRO A 83 1.76 -13.78 10.37
CA PRO A 83 2.83 -14.76 10.35
C PRO A 83 2.42 -15.92 11.26
N ALA A 84 2.63 -17.15 10.81
CA ALA A 84 2.51 -18.33 11.65
C ALA A 84 3.31 -18.04 12.93
N LYS A 85 2.63 -17.80 14.05
CA LYS A 85 3.29 -17.47 15.30
C LYS A 85 4.21 -18.63 15.63
N THR A 86 5.52 -18.39 15.61
CA THR A 86 6.45 -19.25 16.35
C THR A 86 6.02 -19.15 17.81
N SER A 87 5.70 -20.31 18.39
CA SER A 87 5.29 -20.46 19.78
C SER A 87 6.48 -20.15 20.71
N GLY A 88 6.80 -18.87 20.87
CA GLY A 88 7.68 -18.36 21.92
C GLY A 88 6.84 -18.05 23.15
N GLY A 89 7.03 -18.82 24.22
CA GLY A 89 6.12 -18.93 25.37
C GLY A 89 5.76 -17.61 26.05
N LYS A 90 4.45 -17.41 26.22
CA LYS A 90 3.88 -16.70 27.37
C LYS A 90 2.90 -17.64 28.05
N ALA A 91 3.00 -17.70 29.38
CA ALA A 91 2.18 -18.55 30.23
C ALA A 91 0.69 -18.43 29.85
N PRO A 92 -0.07 -19.54 29.90
CA PRO A 92 -1.49 -19.49 29.59
C PRO A 92 -2.19 -18.49 30.52
N PRO A 93 -3.03 -17.59 30.00
CA PRO A 93 -3.81 -16.72 30.85
C PRO A 93 -4.74 -17.59 31.70
N THR A 94 -4.81 -17.27 32.99
CA THR A 94 -5.69 -17.90 33.96
C THR A 94 -7.13 -17.87 33.44
N ILE A 95 -7.69 -19.04 33.15
CA ILE A 95 -9.06 -19.19 32.65
C ILE A 95 -10.01 -18.80 33.77
N SER A 96 -10.62 -17.61 33.64
CA SER A 96 -11.82 -17.23 34.38
C SER A 96 -13.04 -17.84 33.68
N TRP A 97 -13.80 -18.65 34.42
CA TRP A 97 -14.93 -19.45 33.91
C TRP A 97 -16.18 -18.66 33.48
N ASN A 98 -16.10 -17.31 33.46
CA ASN A 98 -17.22 -16.44 33.09
C ASN A 98 -17.20 -15.90 31.66
N ASP A 99 -16.21 -16.23 30.83
CA ASP A 99 -16.07 -15.66 29.47
C ASP A 99 -16.61 -16.60 28.37
N ARG A 100 -17.80 -17.17 28.59
CA ARG A 100 -18.54 -17.93 27.56
C ARG A 100 -19.23 -16.96 26.61
N GLY A 101 -18.45 -16.26 25.80
CA GLY A 101 -18.95 -15.30 24.85
C GLY A 101 -18.10 -15.30 23.57
N LYS A 102 -18.67 -15.89 22.51
CA LYS A 102 -18.18 -15.91 21.13
C LYS A 102 -17.05 -16.89 20.85
N SER A 103 -17.32 -17.81 19.92
CA SER A 103 -16.33 -18.62 19.22
C SER A 103 -15.31 -17.72 18.51
N GLU A 104 -14.13 -18.25 18.23
CA GLU A 104 -13.10 -17.56 17.45
C GLU A 104 -13.60 -17.10 16.07
N GLN A 105 -14.57 -17.83 15.50
CA GLN A 105 -15.24 -17.42 14.26
C GLN A 105 -16.13 -16.19 14.45
N GLU A 106 -16.88 -16.12 15.55
CA GLU A 106 -17.72 -14.96 15.89
C GLU A 106 -16.87 -13.72 16.23
N LYS A 107 -15.74 -13.90 16.93
CA LYS A 107 -14.77 -12.82 17.19
C LYS A 107 -14.13 -12.32 15.89
N ARG A 108 -13.82 -13.22 14.94
CA ARG A 108 -13.31 -12.86 13.60
C ARG A 108 -14.36 -12.12 12.78
N ALA A 109 -15.61 -12.56 12.80
CA ALA A 109 -16.71 -11.91 12.09
C ALA A 109 -16.98 -10.51 12.64
N GLU A 110 -17.05 -10.36 13.96
CA GLU A 110 -17.23 -9.07 14.63
C GLU A 110 -16.06 -8.11 14.36
N ARG A 111 -14.81 -8.61 14.35
CA ARG A 111 -13.63 -7.80 13.99
C ARG A 111 -13.67 -7.38 12.52
N ALA A 112 -14.17 -8.23 11.62
CA ALA A 112 -14.29 -7.95 10.20
C ALA A 112 -15.48 -7.02 9.85
N GLU A 113 -16.50 -6.97 10.70
CA GLU A 113 -17.66 -6.07 10.60
C GLU A 113 -17.35 -4.69 11.19
N ASN A 114 -16.59 -4.64 12.29
CA ASN A 114 -16.25 -3.40 12.98
C ASN A 114 -14.95 -2.72 12.51
N ASN A 115 -14.11 -3.40 11.72
CA ASN A 115 -12.97 -2.76 11.05
C ASN A 115 -13.15 -2.83 9.53
N PRO A 116 -13.00 -1.69 8.81
CA PRO A 116 -12.83 -1.77 7.37
C PRO A 116 -11.68 -2.73 7.08
N ARG A 117 -11.88 -3.73 6.21
CA ARG A 117 -10.82 -4.68 5.85
C ARG A 117 -9.70 -3.93 5.14
N VAL A 118 -8.72 -3.48 5.91
CA VAL A 118 -7.48 -2.88 5.44
C VAL A 118 -6.64 -4.02 4.88
N GLY A 119 -6.91 -4.45 3.65
CA GLY A 119 -6.14 -5.50 3.00
C GLY A 119 -5.14 -4.96 1.98
N LEU A 120 -4.09 -5.72 1.70
CA LEU A 120 -3.16 -5.48 0.59
C LEU A 120 -2.90 -6.79 -0.16
N LEU A 121 -3.35 -6.83 -1.40
CA LEU A 121 -3.11 -7.93 -2.34
C LEU A 121 -2.05 -7.50 -3.36
N VAL A 122 -1.12 -8.39 -3.67
CA VAL A 122 -0.05 -8.14 -4.65
C VAL A 122 -0.16 -9.18 -5.75
N SER A 123 -0.27 -8.73 -7.00
CA SER A 123 -0.27 -9.60 -8.19
C SER A 123 1.07 -10.34 -8.28
N GLU A 124 1.04 -11.62 -8.66
CA GLU A 124 2.25 -12.44 -8.89
C GLU A 124 3.16 -11.88 -9.99
N GLN A 125 2.63 -10.98 -10.85
CA GLN A 125 3.39 -10.27 -11.86
C GLN A 125 4.35 -9.22 -11.25
N CYS A 126 4.08 -8.77 -10.02
CA CYS A 126 4.90 -7.79 -9.31
C CYS A 126 6.10 -8.46 -8.60
N GLN A 127 6.94 -9.13 -9.37
CA GLN A 127 8.00 -9.99 -8.85
C GLN A 127 9.09 -9.22 -8.08
N ASN A 128 9.44 -8.00 -8.52
CA ASN A 128 10.44 -7.18 -7.85
C ASN A 128 9.90 -6.69 -6.51
N LEU A 129 8.66 -6.18 -6.48
CA LEU A 129 7.99 -5.82 -5.23
C LEU A 129 7.91 -7.02 -4.27
N ILE A 130 7.51 -8.20 -4.75
CA ILE A 130 7.42 -9.40 -3.92
C ILE A 130 8.79 -9.77 -3.34
N ARG A 131 9.86 -9.72 -4.16
CA ARG A 131 11.23 -10.00 -3.69
C ARG A 131 11.69 -9.01 -2.63
N GLU A 132 11.46 -7.72 -2.85
CA GLU A 132 11.82 -6.68 -1.88
C GLU A 132 11.06 -6.87 -0.57
N LEU A 133 9.74 -7.12 -0.62
CA LEU A 133 8.91 -7.35 0.56
C LEU A 133 9.36 -8.58 1.37
N LEU A 134 9.74 -9.67 0.70
CA LEU A 134 10.24 -10.88 1.36
C LEU A 134 11.68 -10.75 1.84
N GLY A 135 12.49 -9.96 1.13
CA GLY A 135 13.87 -9.64 1.49
C GLY A 135 13.99 -8.56 2.57
N TYR A 136 12.90 -7.85 2.86
CA TYR A 136 12.87 -6.74 3.80
C TYR A 136 13.20 -7.21 5.21
N LYS A 137 14.29 -6.68 5.77
CA LYS A 137 14.70 -6.90 7.16
C LYS A 137 14.64 -5.59 7.91
N GLU A 138 14.18 -5.64 9.15
CA GLU A 138 14.07 -4.47 10.03
C GLU A 138 15.42 -3.74 10.18
N ASP A 139 16.52 -4.49 10.15
CA ASP A 139 17.88 -3.96 10.22
C ASP A 139 18.31 -3.14 9.00
N HIS A 140 17.58 -3.20 7.88
CA HIS A 140 17.89 -2.51 6.63
C HIS A 140 17.08 -1.21 6.45
N VAL A 141 16.11 -0.94 7.33
CA VAL A 141 15.23 0.24 7.24
C VAL A 141 16.05 1.52 7.34
N GLY A 142 15.93 2.39 6.34
CA GLY A 142 16.59 3.70 6.31
C GLY A 142 18.10 3.66 6.07
N LYS A 143 18.66 2.49 5.72
CA LYS A 143 20.07 2.36 5.31
C LYS A 143 20.16 2.35 3.79
N SER A 144 21.09 3.12 3.23
CA SER A 144 21.33 3.26 1.78
C SER A 144 21.78 1.98 1.05
N ALA A 145 21.83 0.83 1.73
CA ALA A 145 22.27 -0.45 1.20
C ALA A 145 21.12 -1.43 0.92
N ALA A 146 19.87 -1.05 1.23
CA ALA A 146 18.71 -1.84 0.90
C ALA A 146 18.25 -1.53 -0.53
N ASP A 147 18.08 -2.55 -1.36
CA ASP A 147 17.31 -2.42 -2.59
C ASP A 147 15.82 -2.48 -2.20
N ASP A 148 15.19 -1.32 -1.98
CA ASP A 148 13.80 -1.18 -1.51
C ASP A 148 12.95 -0.20 -2.34
N HIS A 149 13.32 0.00 -3.61
CA HIS A 149 12.68 0.97 -4.49
C HIS A 149 11.21 0.67 -4.79
N CYS A 150 10.84 -0.60 -5.02
CA CYS A 150 9.43 -1.00 -5.19
C CYS A 150 8.65 -0.87 -3.87
N ALA A 151 9.25 -1.25 -2.74
CA ALA A 151 8.65 -1.14 -1.42
C ALA A 151 8.40 0.33 -1.04
N ASP A 152 9.32 1.23 -1.37
CA ASP A 152 9.15 2.68 -1.18
C ASP A 152 8.04 3.24 -2.08
N SER A 153 8.01 2.84 -3.36
CA SER A 153 6.94 3.21 -4.29
C SER A 153 5.56 2.75 -3.79
N LEU A 154 5.48 1.52 -3.24
CA LEU A 154 4.26 1.01 -2.61
C LEU A 154 3.88 1.86 -1.38
N ARG A 155 4.85 2.17 -0.51
CA ARG A 155 4.64 3.00 0.68
C ARG A 155 4.06 4.36 0.32
N TYR A 156 4.61 5.02 -0.70
CA TYR A 156 4.10 6.29 -1.23
C TYR A 156 2.65 6.19 -1.68
N CYS A 157 2.32 5.14 -2.45
CA CYS A 157 0.97 4.93 -2.93
C CYS A 157 -0.02 4.64 -1.80
N VAL A 158 0.33 3.77 -0.85
CA VAL A 158 -0.51 3.44 0.30
C VAL A 158 -0.78 4.67 1.15
N MET A 159 0.25 5.47 1.45
CA MET A 159 0.11 6.71 2.21
C MET A 159 -0.75 7.74 1.47
N GLY A 160 -0.56 7.89 0.16
CA GLY A 160 -1.35 8.80 -0.67
C GLY A 160 -2.83 8.43 -0.75
N VAL A 161 -3.13 7.13 -0.83
CA VAL A 161 -4.51 6.63 -0.89
C VAL A 161 -5.18 6.60 0.49
N ALA A 162 -4.43 6.30 1.55
CA ALA A 162 -4.94 6.22 2.93
C ALA A 162 -5.04 7.60 3.62
N GLY A 163 -4.11 8.52 3.33
CA GLY A 163 -4.02 9.86 3.93
C GLY A 163 -5.11 10.85 3.51
N GLY A 164 -6.09 10.39 2.73
CA GLY A 164 -7.19 11.20 2.26
C GLY A 164 -6.78 12.05 1.07
N SER A 165 -7.11 11.56 -0.14
CA SER A 165 -7.37 12.46 -1.25
C SER A 165 -8.31 13.56 -0.73
N LYS A 166 -7.84 14.81 -0.69
CA LYS A 166 -8.75 15.95 -0.56
C LYS A 166 -9.64 15.90 -1.80
N VAL A 167 -10.80 15.24 -1.68
CA VAL A 167 -11.82 15.20 -2.73
C VAL A 167 -12.24 16.66 -2.92
N VAL A 168 -11.65 17.31 -3.92
CA VAL A 168 -12.15 18.58 -4.45
C VAL A 168 -13.49 18.24 -5.08
N ARG A 169 -14.56 18.36 -4.29
CA ARG A 169 -15.93 18.36 -4.80
C ARG A 169 -16.03 19.53 -5.76
N ARG A 170 -15.87 19.26 -7.06
CA ARG A 170 -16.24 20.23 -8.10
C ARG A 170 -17.72 20.52 -7.92
N LYS A 171 -18.03 21.73 -7.41
CA LYS A 171 -19.39 22.23 -7.30
C LYS A 171 -19.94 22.29 -8.73
N ALA A 172 -20.92 21.47 -9.04
CA ALA A 172 -21.64 21.53 -10.31
C ALA A 172 -22.17 22.96 -10.46
N ARG A 173 -21.71 23.67 -11.49
CA ARG A 173 -22.32 24.92 -11.93
C ARG A 173 -23.60 24.53 -12.66
N THR A 174 -24.73 24.64 -11.96
CA THR A 174 -26.04 24.66 -12.58
C THR A 174 -26.19 26.03 -13.23
N ASN A 175 -26.12 26.09 -14.56
CA ASN A 175 -26.60 27.25 -15.31
C ASN A 175 -28.13 27.14 -15.39
N VAL A 176 -28.82 28.16 -14.89
CA VAL A 176 -30.19 28.52 -15.24
C VAL A 176 -30.13 29.86 -15.95
#